data_AF-A0A3D9UEB4-F1
#
_entry.id   AF-A0A3D9UEB4-F1
#
_cell.length_a   1.000
_cell.length_b   1.000
_cell.length_c   1.000
_cell.angle_alpha   90.00
_cell.angle_beta   90.00
_cell.angle_gamma   90.00
#
_symmetry.space_group_name_H-M   'P 1'
#
loop_
_entity.id
_entity.type
_entity.pdbx_description
1 polymer ?
#
loop_
_entity_poly.entity_id
_entity_poly.type
_entity_poly.pdbx_seq_one_letter_code
_entity_poly.pdbx_strand_id
1 'polypeptide(L)'
;MVSKNQYRRHFIETYKSGTEGEMGKMAVTIFSAAALAESQRILERTNEGRQEVKLKSVRFGRKHTMNRKLIIAMRDQGIGATEITEMTKHMQITRSTVYKVIDETKENL
;
A
#
# COMPACT_ATOMS: atom_id res chain seq x y z
N MET A 1 9.08 39.97 28.27
CA MET A 1 8.47 38.79 27.60
C MET A 1 8.55 39.01 26.10
N VAL A 2 9.34 38.20 25.40
CA VAL A 2 9.54 38.28 23.94
C VAL A 2 8.22 37.90 23.23
N SER A 3 7.73 38.75 22.33
CA SER A 3 6.46 38.54 21.60
C SER A 3 6.49 37.25 20.79
N LYS A 4 5.37 36.51 20.69
CA LYS A 4 5.25 35.30 19.84
C LYS A 4 5.71 35.54 18.39
N ASN A 5 5.58 36.77 17.90
CA ASN A 5 6.06 37.16 16.57
C ASN A 5 7.59 37.21 16.47
N GLN A 6 8.28 37.53 17.56
CA GLN A 6 9.74 37.57 17.64
C GLN A 6 10.32 36.15 17.70
N TYR A 7 9.68 35.20 18.38
CA TYR A 7 10.07 33.78 18.35
C TYR A 7 9.94 33.17 16.95
N ARG A 8 8.83 33.43 16.25
CA ARG A 8 8.60 32.92 14.89
C ARG A 8 9.62 33.47 13.89
N ARG A 9 9.97 34.75 13.97
CA ARG A 9 11.01 35.34 13.11
C ARG A 9 12.40 34.82 13.45
N HIS A 10 12.75 34.73 14.73
CA HIS A 10 14.03 34.18 15.16
C HIS A 10 14.22 32.73 14.70
N PHE A 11 13.19 31.89 14.82
CA PHE A 11 13.25 30.50 14.37
C PHE A 11 13.53 30.37 12.86
N ILE A 12 12.90 31.21 12.04
CA ILE A 12 13.11 31.22 10.58
C ILE A 12 14.52 31.71 10.23
N GLU A 13 15.02 32.73 10.94
CA GLU A 13 16.32 33.35 10.67
C GLU A 13 17.49 32.44 11.12
N THR A 14 17.35 31.75 12.24
CA THR A 14 18.33 30.79 12.77
C THR A 14 18.40 29.49 11.95
N TYR A 15 17.27 28.97 11.46
CA TYR A 15 17.29 27.76 10.63
C TYR A 15 17.76 28.05 9.19
N LYS A 16 17.41 29.21 8.62
CA LYS A 16 17.79 29.57 7.25
C LYS A 16 19.31 29.74 7.10
N SER A 17 19.98 30.23 8.12
CA SER A 17 21.45 30.35 8.17
C SER A 17 22.17 29.03 8.51
N GLY A 18 21.44 28.04 9.03
CA GLY A 18 21.97 26.74 9.44
C GLY A 18 21.80 25.60 8.42
N THR A 19 21.06 25.81 7.32
CA THR A 19 20.85 24.80 6.25
C THR A 19 21.76 24.99 5.04
N GLU A 20 22.60 26.02 5.05
CA GLU A 20 23.56 26.33 3.98
C GLU A 20 24.98 25.87 4.37
N GLY A 21 25.83 25.59 3.38
CA GLY A 21 27.20 25.13 3.61
C GLY A 21 27.34 23.71 4.15
N GLU A 22 28.53 23.36 4.65
CA GLU A 22 28.86 22.02 5.15
C GLU A 22 28.09 21.65 6.42
N MET A 23 27.86 22.63 7.32
CA MET A 23 27.05 22.45 8.53
C MET A 23 25.57 22.17 8.20
N GLY A 24 25.02 22.78 7.16
CA GLY A 24 23.65 22.53 6.70
C GLY A 24 23.42 21.11 6.21
N LYS A 25 24.39 20.53 5.51
CA LYS A 25 24.32 19.12 5.08
C LYS A 25 24.23 18.18 6.28
N MET A 26 25.01 18.45 7.34
CA MET A 26 24.95 17.65 8.58
C MET A 26 23.60 17.83 9.29
N ALA A 27 23.11 19.05 9.43
CA ALA A 27 21.81 19.32 10.06
C ALA A 27 20.66 18.61 9.34
N VAL A 28 20.59 18.73 8.00
CA VAL A 28 19.58 18.03 7.19
C VAL A 28 19.68 16.52 7.34
N THR A 29 20.90 15.97 7.39
CA THR A 29 21.13 14.52 7.58
C THR A 29 20.61 14.04 8.92
N ILE A 30 20.89 14.76 10.01
CA ILE A 30 20.44 14.40 11.36
C ILE A 30 18.91 14.47 11.45
N PHE A 31 18.30 15.55 10.94
CA PHE A 31 16.82 15.66 10.93
C PHE A 31 16.17 14.58 10.08
N SER A 32 16.76 14.27 8.92
CA SER A 32 16.27 13.18 8.06
C SER A 32 16.39 11.83 8.76
N ALA A 33 17.53 11.55 9.41
CA ALA A 33 17.74 10.32 10.16
C ALA A 33 16.76 10.18 11.34
N ALA A 34 16.52 11.27 12.08
CA ALA A 34 15.53 11.29 13.16
C ALA A 34 14.11 11.01 12.64
N ALA A 35 13.70 11.68 11.56
CA ALA A 35 12.39 11.47 10.94
C ALA A 35 12.21 10.04 10.40
N LEU A 36 13.27 9.45 9.82
CA LEU A 36 13.28 8.05 9.39
C LEU A 36 13.13 7.10 10.58
N ALA A 37 13.88 7.31 11.66
CA ALA A 37 13.80 6.48 12.86
C ALA A 37 12.39 6.52 13.49
N GLU A 38 11.77 7.69 13.57
CA GLU A 38 10.40 7.84 14.04
C GLU A 38 9.39 7.10 13.15
N SER A 39 9.50 7.25 11.83
CA SER A 39 8.65 6.56 10.85
C SER A 39 8.81 5.04 10.94
N GLN A 40 10.05 4.57 11.12
CA GLN A 40 10.38 3.16 11.25
C GLN A 40 9.77 2.55 12.51
N ARG A 41 9.80 3.26 13.64
CA ARG A 41 9.13 2.85 14.88
C ARG A 41 7.62 2.70 14.71
N ILE A 42 6.98 3.55 13.90
CA ILE A 42 5.54 3.42 13.58
C ILE A 42 5.30 2.17 12.73
N LEU A 43 6.15 1.93 11.72
CA LEU A 43 6.07 0.75 10.86
C LEU A 43 6.24 -0.54 11.66
N GLU A 44 7.19 -0.60 12.59
CA GLU A 44 7.41 -1.76 13.46
C GLU A 44 6.16 -2.10 14.27
N ARG A 45 5.59 -1.11 14.98
CA ARG A 45 4.38 -1.29 15.77
C ARG A 45 3.16 -1.71 14.95
N THR A 46 2.99 -1.15 13.76
CA THR A 46 1.87 -1.53 12.87
C THR A 46 2.07 -2.91 12.26
N ASN A 47 3.32 -3.30 11.98
CA ASN A 47 3.65 -4.64 11.50
C ASN A 47 3.41 -5.71 12.56
N GLU A 48 3.75 -5.46 13.82
CA GLU A 48 3.42 -6.33 14.95
C GLU A 48 1.90 -6.60 14.99
N GLY A 49 1.09 -5.54 15.01
CA GLY A 49 -0.38 -5.68 14.98
C GLY A 49 -0.89 -6.39 13.72
N ARG A 50 -0.26 -6.14 12.56
CA ARG A 50 -0.59 -6.85 11.31
C ARG A 50 -0.33 -8.36 11.42
N GLN A 51 0.77 -8.77 12.05
CA GLN A 51 1.10 -10.18 12.24
C GLN A 51 0.08 -10.87 13.16
N GLU A 52 -0.29 -10.24 14.26
CA GLU A 52 -1.33 -10.76 15.17
C GLU A 52 -2.68 -10.95 14.45
N VAL A 53 -3.09 -9.99 13.64
CA VAL A 53 -4.34 -10.04 12.87
C VAL A 53 -4.28 -11.11 11.78
N LYS A 54 -3.11 -11.32 11.18
CA LYS A 54 -2.89 -12.40 10.22
C LYS A 54 -3.02 -13.78 10.87
N LEU A 55 -2.51 -13.94 12.10
CA LEU A 55 -2.70 -15.17 12.90
C LEU A 55 -4.17 -15.40 13.24
N LYS A 56 -4.92 -14.32 13.49
CA LYS A 56 -6.39 -14.35 13.67
C LYS A 56 -7.16 -14.60 12.36
N SER A 57 -6.48 -15.03 11.30
CA SER A 57 -7.06 -15.40 10.00
C SER A 57 -7.85 -14.29 9.30
N VAL A 58 -7.60 -13.02 9.65
CA VAL A 58 -8.21 -11.90 8.94
C VAL A 58 -7.58 -11.78 7.56
N ARG A 59 -8.41 -11.77 6.52
CA ARG A 59 -7.94 -11.66 5.14
C ARG A 59 -7.51 -10.22 4.83
N PHE A 60 -6.25 -10.08 4.45
CA PHE A 60 -5.68 -8.81 4.00
C PHE A 60 -5.91 -8.58 2.50
N GLY A 61 -5.78 -7.31 2.10
CA GLY A 61 -5.86 -6.89 0.71
C GLY A 61 -7.28 -6.53 0.26
N ARG A 62 -7.42 -6.24 -1.03
CA ARG A 62 -8.70 -5.86 -1.62
C ARG A 62 -9.66 -7.05 -1.58
N LYS A 63 -10.86 -6.85 -1.03
CA LYS A 63 -11.94 -7.85 -1.06
C LYS A 63 -12.27 -8.19 -2.51
N HIS A 64 -12.36 -9.49 -2.82
CA HIS A 64 -12.84 -9.92 -4.13
C HIS A 64 -14.33 -9.59 -4.28
N THR A 65 -14.68 -8.72 -5.21
CA THR A 65 -16.07 -8.40 -5.55
C THR A 65 -16.67 -9.41 -6.52
N MET A 66 -15.84 -10.10 -7.31
CA MET A 66 -16.28 -11.02 -8.36
C MET A 66 -16.53 -12.44 -7.84
N ASN A 67 -17.59 -13.09 -8.35
CA ASN A 67 -17.89 -14.48 -8.05
C ASN A 67 -17.01 -15.44 -8.89
N ARG A 68 -15.83 -15.78 -8.37
CA ARG A 68 -14.86 -16.67 -9.03
C ARG A 68 -15.42 -18.08 -9.27
N LYS A 69 -16.34 -18.55 -8.41
CA LYS A 69 -16.96 -19.88 -8.53
C LYS A 69 -17.73 -20.03 -9.84
N LEU A 70 -18.36 -18.95 -10.30
CA LEU A 70 -19.09 -18.95 -11.57
C LEU A 70 -18.15 -19.20 -12.75
N ILE A 71 -17.01 -18.50 -12.79
CA ILE A 71 -16.00 -18.65 -13.85
C ILE A 71 -15.42 -20.06 -13.85
N ILE A 72 -15.14 -20.62 -12.66
CA ILE A 72 -14.62 -21.99 -12.52
C ILE A 72 -15.65 -23.00 -13.00
N ALA A 73 -16.91 -22.89 -12.54
CA ALA A 73 -17.99 -23.78 -12.97
C ALA A 73 -18.21 -23.74 -14.50
N MET A 74 -18.15 -22.55 -15.11
CA MET A 74 -18.22 -22.41 -16.57
C MET A 74 -17.04 -23.09 -17.27
N ARG A 75 -15.85 -23.00 -16.68
CA ARG A 75 -14.66 -23.66 -17.22
C ARG A 75 -14.73 -25.19 -17.10
N ASP A 76 -15.25 -25.69 -15.98
CA ASP A 76 -15.45 -27.12 -15.73
C ASP A 76 -16.52 -27.72 -16.68
N GLN A 77 -17.49 -26.90 -17.11
CA GLN A 77 -18.46 -27.24 -18.16
C GLN A 77 -17.84 -27.28 -19.58
N GLY A 78 -16.56 -26.96 -19.73
CA GLY A 78 -15.84 -26.98 -21.01
C GLY A 78 -15.94 -25.70 -21.83
N ILE A 79 -16.51 -24.61 -21.28
CA ILE A 79 -16.68 -23.34 -21.99
C ILE A 79 -15.30 -22.67 -22.24
N GLY A 80 -15.14 -22.11 -23.44
CA GLY A 80 -13.93 -21.41 -23.82
C GLY A 80 -13.71 -20.13 -23.00
N ALA A 81 -12.46 -19.77 -22.71
CA ALA A 81 -12.16 -18.55 -21.94
C ALA A 81 -12.64 -17.26 -22.64
N THR A 82 -12.67 -17.26 -23.97
CA THR A 82 -13.24 -16.19 -24.81
C THR A 82 -14.75 -16.07 -24.62
N GLU A 83 -15.46 -17.18 -24.65
CA GLU A 83 -16.91 -17.23 -24.44
C GLU A 83 -17.29 -16.79 -23.02
N ILE A 84 -16.55 -17.24 -22.01
CA ILE A 84 -16.73 -16.79 -20.61
C ILE A 84 -16.57 -15.27 -20.51
N THR A 85 -15.62 -14.70 -21.24
CA THR A 85 -15.39 -13.24 -21.26
C THR A 85 -16.59 -12.50 -21.85
N GLU A 86 -17.11 -12.96 -22.99
CA GLU A 86 -18.29 -12.35 -23.61
C GLU A 86 -19.52 -12.46 -22.71
N MET A 87 -19.72 -13.63 -22.09
CA MET A 87 -20.82 -13.86 -21.15
C MET A 87 -20.73 -12.98 -19.91
N THR A 88 -19.52 -12.65 -19.43
CA THR A 88 -19.32 -11.88 -18.18
C THR A 88 -19.13 -10.38 -18.40
N LYS A 89 -19.27 -9.90 -19.64
CA LYS A 89 -19.13 -8.49 -20.02
C LYS A 89 -20.09 -7.57 -19.26
N HIS A 90 -21.33 -8.03 -19.03
CA HIS A 90 -22.34 -7.29 -18.27
C HIS A 90 -22.01 -7.19 -16.77
N MET A 91 -21.15 -8.08 -16.26
CA MET A 91 -20.64 -8.05 -14.88
C MET A 91 -19.37 -7.20 -14.73
N GLN A 92 -18.97 -6.46 -15.79
CA GLN A 92 -17.76 -5.64 -15.84
C GLN A 92 -16.47 -6.40 -15.51
N ILE A 93 -16.42 -7.70 -15.84
CA ILE A 93 -15.21 -8.51 -15.71
C ILE A 93 -14.34 -8.33 -16.95
N THR A 94 -13.06 -8.03 -16.75
CA THR A 94 -12.10 -7.97 -17.84
C THR A 94 -11.60 -9.36 -18.21
N ARG A 95 -11.24 -9.55 -19.49
CA ARG A 95 -10.59 -10.77 -19.99
C ARG A 95 -9.38 -11.19 -19.14
N SER A 96 -8.56 -10.23 -18.72
CA SER A 96 -7.40 -10.47 -17.84
C SER A 96 -7.78 -11.11 -16.51
N THR A 97 -8.93 -10.74 -15.94
CA THR A 97 -9.43 -11.32 -14.70
C THR A 97 -9.88 -12.77 -14.91
N VAL A 98 -10.51 -13.09 -16.04
CA VAL A 98 -10.94 -14.46 -16.37
C VAL A 98 -9.74 -15.40 -16.47
N TYR A 99 -8.72 -15.04 -17.26
CA TYR A 99 -7.49 -15.86 -17.36
C TYR A 99 -6.79 -16.00 -16.02
N LYS A 100 -6.67 -14.90 -15.26
CA LYS A 100 -6.08 -14.94 -13.91
C LYS A 100 -6.80 -15.92 -12.98
N VAL A 101 -8.13 -16.01 -13.05
CA VAL A 101 -8.90 -16.99 -12.26
C VAL A 101 -8.63 -18.42 -12.72
N ILE A 102 -8.59 -18.66 -14.03
CA ILE A 102 -8.35 -19.99 -14.59
C ILE A 102 -6.93 -20.47 -14.23
N ASP A 103 -5.93 -19.61 -14.35
CA ASP A 103 -4.53 -19.95 -14.06
C ASP A 103 -4.30 -20.17 -12.57
N GLU A 104 -4.82 -19.30 -11.69
CA GLU A 104 -4.77 -19.51 -10.24
C GLU A 104 -5.46 -20.83 -9.84
N THR A 105 -6.50 -21.26 -10.56
CA THR A 105 -7.18 -22.54 -10.25
C THR A 105 -6.31 -23.75 -10.62
N LYS A 106 -5.54 -23.66 -11.72
CA LYS A 106 -4.60 -24.72 -12.12
C LYS A 106 -3.39 -24.83 -11.19
N GLU A 107 -2.89 -23.71 -10.68
CA GLU A 107 -1.73 -23.69 -9.77
C GLU A 107 -2.04 -24.20 -8.35
N ASN A 108 -3.32 -24.22 -7.96
CA ASN A 108 -3.78 -24.68 -6.65
C ASN A 108 -4.27 -26.15 -6.64
N LEU A 109 -4.07 -26.88 -7.75
CA LEU A 109 -4.29 -28.33 -7.90
C LEU A 109 -2.96 -29.08 -7.76
#